data_AF-A0AAF0TRA3-F1
#
_entry.id   AF-A0AAF0TRA3-F1
#
_cell.length_a   1.000
_cell.length_b   1.000
_cell.length_c   1.000
_cell.angle_alpha   90.00
_cell.angle_beta   90.00
_cell.angle_gamma   90.00
#
_symmetry.space_group_name_H-M   'P 1'
#
loop_
_entity.id
_entity.type
_entity.pdbx_description
1 polymer ?
#
loop_
_entity_poly.entity_id
_entity_poly.type
_entity_poly.pdbx_seq_one_letter_code
_entity_poly.pdbx_strand_id
1 'polypeptide(L)'
;MGSLIAEDMETNKRPDHVSTYLCINKKICSAPNKRDQLPFEEERRRIRNLIDDFLNRLKKIQNEEEEFIASKLDIVEKLRMDLRFLRTFVLFGDSSLDDFYDKMSLNIFMFEELAWSLFYEDEFIQSKSMTKYNMVRLTHFLVDEMTSYLSLKNIGMMTEIEKMFEYLFRHLHDLPKYCAKFLLPLMSDYKILRQVCRHLMDFYPILTANRTSTEYLYPRYQMTVQRITQFCLDLWTGKYKEYTNYGDDYDVSQCSSKITSLLIDIIPLELEVLYISTSKLIKESRSTQLEGFIKQIVKASPRILQNYLIHLQRRMEGAVAVNYAPTQSIYVMMEFLLIFLTDIPKRFIHREKLNDMLAHAGVLTRKISILVSKLLEEISEKYINEADFSAPDFLQEIEQMKGDIRQIFLKAPESSQLRFPMDDGFLFMNLLLRHLNDLLISNVY
;
A
#
# COMPACT_ATOMS: atom_id res chain seq x y z
N MET A 1 14.25 84.98 -8.64
CA MET A 1 15.63 84.43 -8.66
C MET A 1 15.52 82.92 -8.58
N GLY A 2 16.04 82.21 -9.59
CA GLY A 2 16.44 80.78 -9.63
C GLY A 2 15.42 79.73 -9.15
N SER A 3 14.78 78.97 -10.06
CA SER A 3 15.23 77.66 -10.60
C SER A 3 14.66 76.49 -9.76
N LEU A 4 13.65 75.74 -10.21
CA LEU A 4 13.67 74.63 -11.20
C LEU A 4 14.40 73.35 -10.73
N ILE A 5 13.73 72.22 -10.96
CA ILE A 5 14.18 70.80 -11.04
C ILE A 5 14.04 70.05 -9.69
N ALA A 6 13.09 69.11 -9.49
CA ALA A 6 12.87 67.78 -10.13
C ALA A 6 14.09 66.86 -9.94
N GLU A 7 14.10 65.55 -9.72
CA GLU A 7 13.22 64.38 -9.73
C GLU A 7 13.55 63.60 -8.43
N ASP A 8 12.71 62.74 -7.83
CA ASP A 8 12.38 61.42 -8.37
C ASP A 8 10.99 60.97 -7.95
N MET A 9 10.20 60.64 -8.96
CA MET A 9 9.19 59.60 -8.88
C MET A 9 9.92 58.26 -8.69
N GLU A 10 9.60 57.51 -7.64
CA GLU A 10 9.71 56.06 -7.77
C GLU A 10 8.43 55.38 -7.32
N THR A 11 7.84 54.75 -8.32
CA THR A 11 6.63 53.97 -8.34
C THR A 11 6.61 52.91 -7.25
N ASN A 12 5.49 52.86 -6.55
CA ASN A 12 5.05 51.77 -5.69
C ASN A 12 4.91 50.47 -6.51
N LYS A 13 6.04 49.77 -6.72
CA LYS A 13 6.07 48.38 -7.19
C LYS A 13 6.08 47.48 -5.96
N ARG A 14 5.00 46.72 -5.78
CA ARG A 14 4.98 45.52 -4.94
C ARG A 14 6.14 44.61 -5.34
N PRO A 15 7.03 44.22 -4.42
CA PRO A 15 7.90 43.07 -4.63
C PRO A 15 7.11 41.79 -4.34
N ASP A 16 7.22 40.84 -5.25
CA ASP A 16 6.61 39.52 -5.22
C ASP A 16 6.85 38.78 -3.90
N HIS A 17 5.76 38.33 -3.27
CA HIS A 17 5.76 37.39 -2.14
C HIS A 17 6.12 35.96 -2.58
N VAL A 18 7.23 35.78 -3.30
CA VAL A 18 7.75 34.47 -3.73
C VAL A 18 9.08 34.11 -3.05
N SER A 19 9.61 34.95 -2.15
CA SER A 19 10.91 34.69 -1.50
C SER A 19 10.84 34.58 0.03
N THR A 20 9.92 33.77 0.55
CA THR A 20 9.92 33.41 2.00
C THR A 20 9.80 31.90 2.25
N TYR A 21 9.70 31.08 1.21
CA TYR A 21 9.66 29.60 1.34
C TYR A 21 11.03 28.91 1.19
N LEU A 22 12.12 29.65 0.98
CA LEU A 22 13.44 29.06 0.70
C LEU A 22 14.45 29.06 1.86
N CYS A 23 14.08 29.51 3.07
CA CYS A 23 14.99 29.57 4.22
C CYS A 23 14.57 28.76 5.46
N ILE A 24 13.56 27.88 5.36
CA ILE A 24 13.18 26.99 6.48
C ILE A 24 13.77 25.57 6.33
N ASN A 25 14.23 25.15 5.14
CA ASN A 25 14.72 23.79 4.89
C ASN A 25 16.25 23.58 5.03
N LYS A 26 16.94 24.35 5.87
CA LYS A 26 18.39 24.14 6.09
C LYS A 26 18.84 23.94 7.54
N LYS A 27 17.91 23.69 8.48
CA LYS A 27 18.27 23.49 9.89
C LYS A 27 17.73 22.22 10.56
N ILE A 28 17.31 21.22 9.80
CA ILE A 28 17.07 19.86 10.31
C ILE A 28 17.65 18.87 9.30
N CYS A 29 18.97 18.70 9.31
CA CYS A 29 19.68 17.58 8.67
C CYS A 29 21.10 17.53 9.26
N SER A 30 21.21 17.49 10.59
CA SER A 30 22.40 16.90 11.21
C SER A 30 22.09 15.43 11.41
N ALA A 31 22.82 14.55 10.70
CA ALA A 31 22.76 13.11 10.99
C ALA A 31 23.02 12.89 12.49
N PRO A 32 22.23 12.06 13.19
CA PRO A 32 22.46 11.78 14.59
C PRO A 32 23.88 11.23 14.78
N ASN A 33 24.55 11.69 15.84
CA ASN A 33 25.93 11.36 16.12
C ASN A 33 26.04 9.84 16.32
N LYS A 34 27.02 9.17 15.70
CA LYS A 34 27.19 7.69 15.79
C LYS A 34 27.24 7.15 17.22
N ARG A 35 27.60 8.00 18.20
CA ARG A 35 27.64 7.65 19.63
C ARG A 35 26.26 7.50 20.27
N ASP A 36 25.23 8.17 19.76
CA ASP A 36 23.85 8.11 20.30
C ASP A 36 23.03 6.97 19.68
N GLN A 37 23.49 6.40 18.55
CA GLN A 37 22.85 5.26 17.87
C GLN A 37 23.16 3.91 18.53
N LEU A 38 24.34 3.76 19.13
CA LEU A 38 24.79 2.51 19.76
C LEU A 38 23.95 2.08 20.99
N PRO A 39 23.60 2.99 21.92
CA PRO A 39 22.74 2.65 23.06
C PRO A 39 21.34 2.20 22.63
N PHE A 40 20.81 2.81 21.57
CA PHE A 40 19.45 2.59 21.10
C PHE A 40 19.28 1.26 20.34
N GLU A 41 20.22 0.93 19.45
CA GLU A 41 20.23 -0.39 18.78
C GLU A 41 20.44 -1.54 19.78
N GLU A 42 21.20 -1.27 20.84
CA GLU A 42 21.40 -2.22 21.94
C GLU A 42 20.12 -2.43 22.78
N GLU A 43 19.35 -1.37 23.04
CA GLU A 43 18.05 -1.46 23.72
C GLU A 43 17.00 -2.16 22.85
N ARG A 44 16.90 -1.82 21.56
CA ARG A 44 16.07 -2.55 20.57
C ARG A 44 16.41 -4.04 20.53
N ARG A 45 17.70 -4.38 20.59
CA ARG A 45 18.17 -5.77 20.65
C ARG A 45 17.75 -6.45 21.94
N ARG A 46 17.87 -5.79 23.09
CA ARG A 46 17.42 -6.32 24.39
C ARG A 46 15.92 -6.59 24.41
N ILE A 47 15.11 -5.61 24.02
CA ILE A 47 13.65 -5.75 23.93
C ILE A 47 13.28 -6.91 23.00
N ARG A 48 13.88 -6.99 21.81
CA ARG A 48 13.65 -8.09 20.87
C ARG A 48 13.95 -9.46 21.50
N ASN A 49 15.07 -9.59 22.20
CA ASN A 49 15.46 -10.84 22.85
C ASN A 49 14.49 -11.22 23.98
N LEU A 50 14.01 -10.24 24.75
CA LEU A 50 13.01 -10.46 25.80
C LEU A 50 11.67 -10.92 25.21
N ILE A 51 11.22 -10.32 24.10
CA ILE A 51 10.03 -10.78 23.37
C ILE A 51 10.20 -12.21 22.87
N ASP A 52 11.36 -12.54 22.28
CA ASP A 52 11.65 -13.88 21.78
C ASP A 52 11.66 -14.92 22.93
N ASP A 53 12.25 -14.59 24.08
CA ASP A 53 12.22 -15.44 25.28
C ASP A 53 10.77 -15.62 25.79
N PHE A 54 9.98 -14.54 25.81
CA PHE A 54 8.58 -14.58 26.23
C PHE A 54 7.76 -15.52 25.33
N LEU A 55 7.86 -15.37 24.01
CA LEU A 55 7.16 -16.22 23.04
C LEU A 55 7.59 -17.69 23.17
N ASN A 56 8.87 -17.95 23.39
CA ASN A 56 9.38 -19.32 23.58
C ASN A 56 8.86 -19.97 24.87
N ARG A 57 8.82 -19.22 25.97
CA ARG A 57 8.26 -19.70 27.25
C ARG A 57 6.75 -19.90 27.15
N LEU A 58 6.03 -18.98 26.52
CA LEU A 58 4.60 -19.12 26.26
C LEU A 58 4.30 -20.38 25.43
N LYS A 59 5.15 -20.72 24.45
CA LYS A 59 5.04 -21.96 23.68
C LYS A 59 5.28 -23.20 24.55
N LYS A 60 6.26 -23.18 25.46
CA LYS A 60 6.50 -24.28 26.40
C LYS A 60 5.30 -24.48 27.34
N ILE A 61 4.74 -23.39 27.87
CA ILE A 61 3.54 -23.42 28.72
C ILE A 61 2.37 -24.03 27.93
N GLN A 62 2.15 -23.65 26.67
CA GLN A 62 1.11 -24.25 25.83
C GLN A 62 1.25 -25.77 25.67
N ASN A 63 2.48 -26.28 25.58
CA ASN A 63 2.72 -27.71 25.42
C ASN A 63 2.60 -28.49 26.73
N GLU A 64 2.92 -27.86 27.87
CA GLU A 64 2.97 -28.52 29.17
C GLU A 64 1.66 -28.35 29.97
N GLU A 65 0.89 -27.30 29.69
CA GLU A 65 -0.40 -26.96 30.32
C GLU A 65 -1.53 -26.82 29.28
N GLU A 66 -1.64 -27.79 28.37
CA GLU A 66 -2.53 -27.72 27.20
C GLU A 66 -3.99 -27.43 27.56
N GLU A 67 -4.54 -28.09 28.59
CA GLU A 67 -5.94 -27.92 29.00
C GLU A 67 -6.25 -26.50 29.51
N PHE A 68 -5.36 -25.93 30.32
CA PHE A 68 -5.49 -24.55 30.79
C PHE A 68 -5.36 -23.56 29.63
N ILE A 69 -4.36 -23.75 28.78
CA ILE A 69 -4.13 -22.85 27.64
C ILE A 69 -5.26 -22.95 26.62
N ALA A 70 -5.89 -24.13 26.45
CA ALA A 70 -7.09 -24.28 25.65
C ALA A 70 -8.26 -23.46 26.21
N SER A 71 -8.41 -23.37 27.54
CA SER A 71 -9.45 -22.56 28.17
C SER A 71 -9.25 -21.04 28.02
N LYS A 72 -8.00 -20.59 27.84
CA LYS A 72 -7.63 -19.17 27.63
C LYS A 72 -7.02 -18.91 26.23
N LEU A 73 -7.39 -19.71 25.23
CA LEU A 73 -6.76 -19.68 23.90
C LEU A 73 -6.82 -18.30 23.24
N ASP A 74 -7.95 -17.61 23.35
CA ASP A 74 -8.13 -16.28 22.77
C ASP A 74 -7.16 -15.24 23.36
N ILE A 75 -6.92 -15.29 24.68
CA ILE A 75 -5.98 -14.40 25.38
C ILE A 75 -4.55 -14.72 24.92
N VAL A 76 -4.20 -16.00 24.83
CA VAL A 76 -2.87 -16.45 24.40
C VAL A 76 -2.55 -16.05 22.97
N GLU A 77 -3.51 -16.21 22.05
CA GLU A 77 -3.34 -15.82 20.66
C GLU A 77 -3.27 -14.29 20.50
N LYS A 78 -4.06 -13.53 21.27
CA LYS A 78 -3.95 -12.06 21.29
C LYS A 78 -2.60 -11.60 21.84
N LEU A 79 -2.13 -12.19 22.94
CA LEU A 79 -0.82 -11.90 23.54
C LEU A 79 0.33 -12.19 22.56
N ARG A 80 0.24 -13.30 21.80
CA ARG A 80 1.20 -13.62 20.74
C ARG A 80 1.21 -12.61 19.62
N MET A 81 0.03 -12.14 19.20
CA MET A 81 -0.08 -11.08 18.21
C MET A 81 0.58 -9.81 18.74
N ASP A 82 0.21 -9.33 19.93
CA ASP A 82 0.73 -8.09 20.50
C ASP A 82 2.25 -8.11 20.62
N LEU A 83 2.84 -9.22 21.09
CA LEU A 83 4.28 -9.40 21.14
C LEU A 83 4.95 -9.34 19.76
N ARG A 84 4.35 -9.93 18.73
CA ARG A 84 4.88 -9.88 17.36
C ARG A 84 4.82 -8.47 16.77
N PHE A 85 3.73 -7.75 17.03
CA PHE A 85 3.56 -6.37 16.59
C PHE A 85 4.50 -5.42 17.32
N LEU A 86 4.57 -5.52 18.65
CA LEU A 86 5.53 -4.80 19.49
C LEU A 86 6.96 -4.99 18.99
N ARG A 87 7.37 -6.24 18.70
CA ARG A 87 8.70 -6.53 18.15
C ARG A 87 8.97 -5.74 16.87
N THR A 88 8.01 -5.70 15.95
CA THR A 88 8.17 -5.00 14.67
C THR A 88 8.26 -3.49 14.87
N PHE A 89 7.39 -2.92 15.69
CA PHE A 89 7.37 -1.47 15.90
C PHE A 89 8.50 -0.96 16.79
N VAL A 90 9.07 -1.80 17.66
CA VAL A 90 10.35 -1.49 18.34
C VAL A 90 11.52 -1.46 17.35
N LEU A 91 11.55 -2.39 16.40
CA LEU A 91 12.65 -2.47 15.43
C LEU A 91 12.56 -1.40 14.33
N PHE A 92 11.36 -1.10 13.87
CA PHE A 92 11.17 -0.32 12.64
C PHE A 92 10.25 0.91 12.80
N GLY A 93 9.57 1.05 13.94
CA GLY A 93 8.74 2.21 14.21
C GLY A 93 9.55 3.42 14.65
N ASP A 94 9.06 4.61 14.28
CA ASP A 94 9.64 5.89 14.65
C ASP A 94 8.58 7.00 14.62
N SER A 95 9.00 8.24 14.86
CA SER A 95 8.14 9.42 14.90
C SER A 95 7.53 9.82 13.56
N SER A 96 7.88 9.17 12.44
CA SER A 96 7.23 9.39 11.15
C SER A 96 5.85 8.72 11.06
N LEU A 97 5.54 7.83 11.99
CA LEU A 97 4.23 7.22 12.13
C LEU A 97 3.33 8.07 13.04
N ASP A 98 2.08 8.28 12.61
CA ASP A 98 1.10 9.10 13.31
C ASP A 98 0.80 8.53 14.69
N ASP A 99 0.91 9.39 15.71
CA ASP A 99 0.70 9.10 17.14
C ASP A 99 1.52 7.90 17.64
N PHE A 100 2.69 7.63 17.04
CA PHE A 100 3.47 6.43 17.31
C PHE A 100 3.72 6.18 18.79
N TYR A 101 4.23 7.19 19.51
CA TYR A 101 4.58 7.05 20.93
C TYR A 101 3.36 6.80 21.82
N ASP A 102 2.26 7.51 21.55
CA ASP A 102 1.02 7.35 22.32
C ASP A 102 0.40 5.97 22.07
N LYS A 103 0.38 5.53 20.80
CA LYS A 103 -0.05 4.20 20.38
C LYS A 103 0.81 3.10 20.98
N MET A 104 2.13 3.25 20.99
CA MET A 104 3.04 2.28 21.58
C MET A 104 2.86 2.20 23.09
N SER A 105 2.77 3.35 23.77
CA SER A 105 2.54 3.43 25.22
C SER A 105 1.24 2.72 25.62
N LEU A 106 0.14 2.99 24.90
CA LEU A 106 -1.14 2.32 25.11
C LEU A 106 -1.02 0.80 24.92
N ASN A 107 -0.29 0.34 23.90
CA ASN A 107 -0.16 -1.09 23.66
C ASN A 107 0.75 -1.81 24.65
N ILE A 108 1.75 -1.12 25.25
CA ILE A 108 2.52 -1.67 26.36
C ILE A 108 1.60 -1.92 27.57
N PHE A 109 0.73 -0.95 27.87
CA PHE A 109 -0.28 -1.12 28.92
C PHE A 109 -1.23 -2.29 28.60
N MET A 110 -1.75 -2.37 27.37
CA MET A 110 -2.62 -3.49 26.97
C MET A 110 -1.92 -4.85 27.03
N PHE A 111 -0.63 -4.90 26.70
CA PHE A 111 0.19 -6.11 26.85
C PHE A 111 0.32 -6.52 28.32
N GLU A 112 0.57 -5.57 29.23
CA GLU A 112 0.66 -5.82 30.67
C GLU A 112 -0.65 -6.39 31.22
N GLU A 113 -1.79 -5.81 30.85
CA GLU A 113 -3.12 -6.30 31.23
C GLU A 113 -3.40 -7.74 30.72
N LEU A 114 -3.03 -8.03 29.46
CA LEU A 114 -3.18 -9.38 28.92
C LEU A 114 -2.27 -10.39 29.62
N ALA A 115 -1.02 -10.02 29.88
CA ALA A 115 -0.11 -10.85 30.66
C ALA A 115 -0.62 -11.06 32.09
N TRP A 116 -1.22 -10.03 32.69
CA TRP A 116 -1.84 -10.09 34.01
C TRP A 116 -2.99 -11.10 34.03
N SER A 117 -3.94 -10.99 33.09
CA SER A 117 -5.07 -11.91 32.97
C SER A 117 -4.65 -13.37 32.77
N LEU A 118 -3.53 -13.60 32.08
CA LEU A 118 -3.06 -14.95 31.80
C LEU A 118 -2.28 -15.58 32.97
N PHE A 119 -1.47 -14.79 33.68
CA PHE A 119 -0.50 -15.32 34.67
C PHE A 119 -0.80 -14.98 36.13
N TYR A 120 -1.74 -14.09 36.43
CA TYR A 120 -1.97 -13.58 37.79
C TYR A 120 -3.39 -13.80 38.32
N GLU A 121 -4.38 -14.05 37.46
CA GLU A 121 -5.76 -14.34 37.89
C GLU A 121 -5.92 -15.72 38.55
N ASP A 122 -5.10 -16.70 38.18
CA ASP A 122 -5.19 -18.07 38.68
C ASP A 122 -4.00 -18.39 39.58
N GLU A 123 -4.24 -18.65 40.88
CA GLU A 123 -3.19 -18.90 41.87
C GLU A 123 -2.27 -20.09 41.52
N PHE A 124 -2.82 -21.13 40.89
CA PHE A 124 -2.05 -22.33 40.53
C PHE A 124 -1.07 -22.01 39.40
N ILE A 125 -1.52 -21.26 38.40
CA ILE A 125 -0.67 -20.82 37.29
C ILE A 125 0.25 -19.67 37.71
N GLN A 126 -0.16 -18.80 38.62
CA GLN A 126 0.71 -17.77 39.18
C GLN A 126 1.93 -18.40 39.84
N SER A 127 1.72 -19.41 40.68
CA SER A 127 2.80 -20.16 41.32
C SER A 127 3.75 -20.78 40.28
N LYS A 128 3.23 -21.45 39.25
CA LYS A 128 4.04 -22.12 38.22
C LYS A 128 4.71 -21.16 37.25
N SER A 129 4.02 -20.10 36.85
CA SER A 129 4.53 -19.04 35.98
C SER A 129 5.61 -18.21 36.68
N MET A 130 5.51 -18.00 38.00
CA MET A 130 6.56 -17.38 38.81
C MET A 130 7.76 -18.30 39.02
N THR A 131 7.55 -19.57 39.40
CA THR A 131 8.65 -20.45 39.85
C THR A 131 9.33 -21.22 38.73
N LYS A 132 8.58 -21.71 37.72
CA LYS A 132 9.11 -22.56 36.65
C LYS A 132 9.49 -21.77 35.41
N TYR A 133 8.63 -20.85 34.97
CA TYR A 133 8.84 -20.09 33.73
C TYR A 133 9.27 -18.64 33.95
N ASN A 134 9.25 -18.12 35.18
CA ASN A 134 9.55 -16.72 35.51
C ASN A 134 8.82 -15.69 34.61
N MET A 135 7.58 -15.98 34.18
CA MET A 135 6.82 -15.11 33.27
C MET A 135 6.51 -13.76 33.89
N VAL A 136 6.13 -13.73 35.17
CA VAL A 136 5.87 -12.50 35.93
C VAL A 136 7.05 -11.54 35.86
N ARG A 137 8.26 -12.02 36.19
CA ARG A 137 9.47 -11.21 36.15
C ARG A 137 9.83 -10.78 34.73
N LEU A 138 9.61 -11.66 33.75
CA LEU A 138 9.87 -11.37 32.34
C LEU A 138 8.90 -10.30 31.79
N THR A 139 7.63 -10.34 32.18
CA THR A 139 6.64 -9.30 31.85
C THR A 139 7.10 -7.95 32.36
N HIS A 140 7.44 -7.84 33.65
CA HIS A 140 7.91 -6.58 34.24
C HIS A 140 9.17 -6.06 33.54
N PHE A 141 10.18 -6.89 33.33
CA PHE A 141 11.39 -6.46 32.62
C PHE A 141 11.11 -6.00 31.19
N LEU A 142 10.18 -6.64 30.48
CA LEU A 142 9.82 -6.24 29.13
C LEU A 142 9.11 -4.88 29.13
N VAL A 143 8.16 -4.66 30.05
CA VAL A 143 7.45 -3.39 30.22
C VAL A 143 8.42 -2.26 30.57
N ASP A 144 9.34 -2.50 31.51
CA ASP A 144 10.36 -1.53 31.94
C ASP A 144 11.27 -1.12 30.78
N GLU A 145 11.83 -2.09 30.04
CA GLU A 145 12.70 -1.82 28.90
C GLU A 145 11.95 -1.11 27.76
N MET A 146 10.70 -1.48 27.49
CA MET A 146 9.88 -0.79 26.47
C MET A 146 9.52 0.64 26.89
N THR A 147 9.22 0.87 28.16
CA THR A 147 8.91 2.20 28.69
C THR A 147 10.15 3.10 28.65
N SER A 148 11.32 2.55 29.03
CA SER A 148 12.63 3.20 28.85
C SER A 148 12.86 3.60 27.39
N TYR A 149 12.69 2.66 26.47
CA TYR A 149 12.84 2.88 25.03
C TYR A 149 11.96 4.03 24.49
N LEU A 150 10.68 4.10 24.89
CA LEU A 150 9.78 5.18 24.45
C LEU A 150 10.16 6.54 25.06
N SER A 151 10.72 6.55 26.27
CA SER A 151 11.13 7.79 26.95
C SER A 151 12.28 8.52 26.22
N LEU A 152 13.10 7.77 25.47
CA LEU A 152 14.25 8.30 24.74
C LEU A 152 13.88 9.05 23.45
N LYS A 153 12.60 9.06 23.03
CA LYS A 153 12.06 9.75 21.83
C LYS A 153 13.03 9.70 20.64
N ASN A 154 13.12 8.52 20.04
CA ASN A 154 13.92 8.20 18.87
C ASN A 154 13.87 9.26 17.74
N ILE A 155 15.05 9.62 17.23
CA ILE A 155 15.27 10.21 15.90
C ILE A 155 16.13 9.19 15.14
N GLY A 156 15.53 8.18 14.52
CA GLY A 156 16.28 7.05 13.98
C GLY A 156 15.55 6.36 12.85
N MET A 157 16.04 6.63 11.63
CA MET A 157 15.46 6.19 10.36
C MET A 157 15.51 4.67 10.15
N MET A 158 14.48 4.14 9.48
CA MET A 158 14.47 2.82 8.85
C MET A 158 15.74 2.58 8.00
N THR A 159 16.66 1.72 8.46
CA THR A 159 17.86 1.33 7.69
C THR A 159 17.71 -0.02 6.98
N GLU A 160 16.76 -0.88 7.39
CA GLU A 160 16.60 -2.25 6.88
C GLU A 160 15.18 -2.51 6.34
N ILE A 161 14.83 -1.82 5.24
CA ILE A 161 13.52 -1.93 4.56
C ILE A 161 13.13 -3.40 4.27
N GLU A 162 14.07 -4.23 3.80
CA GLU A 162 13.81 -5.65 3.48
C GLU A 162 13.30 -6.44 4.69
N LYS A 163 13.96 -6.28 5.85
CA LYS A 163 13.53 -6.98 7.06
C LYS A 163 12.17 -6.46 7.50
N MET A 164 11.96 -5.15 7.46
CA MET A 164 10.65 -4.56 7.82
C MET A 164 9.52 -5.18 7.00
N PHE A 165 9.72 -5.35 5.71
CA PHE A 165 8.76 -6.00 4.82
C PHE A 165 8.43 -7.43 5.22
N GLU A 166 9.42 -8.24 5.54
CA GLU A 166 9.21 -9.62 5.99
C GLU A 166 8.30 -9.67 7.24
N TYR A 167 8.48 -8.72 8.17
CA TYR A 167 7.61 -8.58 9.34
C TYR A 167 6.21 -8.08 8.97
N LEU A 168 6.09 -7.00 8.20
CA LEU A 168 4.80 -6.43 7.79
C LEU A 168 3.97 -7.41 6.97
N PHE A 169 4.59 -8.19 6.09
CA PHE A 169 3.88 -9.19 5.30
C PHE A 169 3.33 -10.32 6.18
N ARG A 170 4.10 -10.76 7.18
CA ARG A 170 3.59 -11.71 8.20
C ARG A 170 2.41 -11.11 8.97
N HIS A 171 2.48 -9.84 9.34
CA HIS A 171 1.38 -9.14 10.00
C HIS A 171 0.13 -9.06 9.14
N LEU A 172 0.26 -8.64 7.89
CA LEU A 172 -0.84 -8.61 6.92
C LEU A 172 -1.45 -10.00 6.66
N HIS A 173 -0.65 -11.07 6.79
CA HIS A 173 -1.16 -12.44 6.70
C HIS A 173 -2.05 -12.81 7.88
N ASP A 174 -1.59 -12.50 9.10
CA ASP A 174 -2.24 -12.96 10.32
C ASP A 174 -3.32 -11.99 10.85
N LEU A 175 -3.28 -10.72 10.47
CA LEU A 175 -4.24 -9.68 10.87
C LEU A 175 -5.71 -10.08 10.75
N PRO A 176 -6.18 -10.72 9.66
CA PRO A 176 -7.58 -11.16 9.56
C PRO A 176 -8.02 -12.12 10.66
N LYS A 177 -7.11 -12.88 11.26
CA LYS A 177 -7.43 -13.80 12.36
C LYS A 177 -7.81 -13.03 13.62
N TYR A 178 -7.17 -11.89 13.85
CA TYR A 178 -7.30 -11.11 15.09
C TYR A 178 -8.25 -9.91 14.94
N CYS A 179 -8.29 -9.32 13.75
CA CYS A 179 -9.14 -8.20 13.38
C CYS A 179 -10.32 -8.68 12.51
N ALA A 180 -10.81 -9.91 12.73
CA ALA A 180 -11.82 -10.54 11.89
C ALA A 180 -13.09 -9.68 11.76
N LYS A 181 -13.54 -9.06 12.86
CA LYS A 181 -14.71 -8.17 12.86
C LYS A 181 -14.57 -6.99 11.88
N PHE A 182 -13.36 -6.47 11.67
CA PHE A 182 -13.07 -5.37 10.74
C PHE A 182 -12.84 -5.85 9.31
N LEU A 183 -12.05 -6.91 9.17
CA LEU A 183 -11.49 -7.31 7.87
C LEU A 183 -12.37 -8.33 7.14
N LEU A 184 -13.24 -9.06 7.84
CA LEU A 184 -14.13 -10.04 7.20
C LEU A 184 -15.10 -9.39 6.20
N PRO A 185 -15.75 -8.25 6.50
CA PRO A 185 -16.57 -7.54 5.51
C PRO A 185 -15.76 -7.02 4.31
N LEU A 186 -14.45 -6.78 4.50
CA LEU A 186 -13.54 -6.19 3.51
C LEU A 186 -12.62 -7.22 2.86
N MET A 187 -12.93 -8.52 2.99
CA MET A 187 -11.96 -9.57 2.73
C MET A 187 -11.59 -9.69 1.24
N SER A 188 -12.44 -9.27 0.31
CA SER A 188 -12.09 -9.16 -1.11
C SER A 188 -10.94 -8.18 -1.33
N ASP A 189 -11.10 -6.97 -0.79
CA ASP A 189 -10.23 -5.82 -1.00
C ASP A 189 -8.93 -6.03 -0.22
N TYR A 190 -9.04 -6.60 0.98
CA TYR A 190 -7.90 -6.97 1.81
C TYR A 190 -7.04 -8.06 1.17
N LYS A 191 -7.64 -9.06 0.50
CA LYS A 191 -6.87 -10.07 -0.24
C LYS A 191 -6.07 -9.45 -1.37
N ILE A 192 -6.63 -8.46 -2.06
CA ILE A 192 -5.93 -7.72 -3.12
C ILE A 192 -4.78 -6.93 -2.51
N LEU A 193 -5.02 -6.20 -1.41
CA LEU A 193 -3.99 -5.45 -0.68
C LEU A 193 -2.81 -6.35 -0.30
N ARG A 194 -3.10 -7.52 0.28
CA ARG A 194 -2.07 -8.50 0.64
C ARG A 194 -1.26 -8.97 -0.56
N GLN A 195 -1.92 -9.20 -1.69
CA GLN A 195 -1.25 -9.64 -2.91
C GLN A 195 -0.32 -8.56 -3.45
N VAL A 196 -0.78 -7.31 -3.55
CA VAL A 196 0.04 -6.21 -4.08
C VAL A 196 1.17 -5.84 -3.12
N CYS A 197 0.97 -5.97 -1.80
CA CYS A 197 2.04 -5.84 -0.81
C CYS A 197 3.12 -6.92 -0.96
N ARG A 198 2.75 -8.14 -1.37
CA ARG A 198 3.72 -9.21 -1.67
C ARG A 198 4.59 -8.82 -2.87
N HIS A 199 3.98 -8.34 -3.94
CA HIS A 199 4.72 -7.90 -5.13
C HIS A 199 5.61 -6.70 -4.82
N LEU A 200 5.15 -5.79 -3.95
CA LEU A 200 5.97 -4.69 -3.46
C LEU A 200 7.27 -5.20 -2.82
N MET A 201 7.21 -6.24 -1.97
CA MET A 201 8.43 -6.88 -1.45
C MET A 201 9.32 -7.43 -2.57
N ASP A 202 8.71 -8.12 -3.54
CA ASP A 202 9.43 -8.72 -4.68
C ASP A 202 10.08 -7.66 -5.60
N PHE A 203 9.63 -6.40 -5.55
CA PHE A 203 10.23 -5.29 -6.29
C PHE A 203 11.48 -4.70 -5.65
N TYR A 204 11.61 -4.79 -4.33
CA TYR A 204 12.74 -4.19 -3.65
C TYR A 204 14.09 -4.62 -4.26
N PRO A 205 14.34 -5.92 -4.51
CA PRO A 205 15.57 -6.36 -5.17
C PRO A 205 15.73 -5.82 -6.60
N ILE A 206 14.62 -5.60 -7.32
CA ILE A 206 14.64 -5.05 -8.69
C ILE A 206 15.10 -3.58 -8.67
N LEU A 207 14.56 -2.81 -7.73
CA LEU A 207 14.90 -1.40 -7.53
C LEU A 207 16.35 -1.23 -7.07
N THR A 208 16.84 -2.11 -6.19
CA THR A 208 18.22 -2.03 -5.70
C THR A 208 19.25 -2.50 -6.74
N ALA A 209 18.90 -3.44 -7.61
CA ALA A 209 19.77 -3.90 -8.70
C ALA A 209 19.92 -2.87 -9.82
N ASN A 210 18.91 -2.02 -10.06
CA ASN A 210 18.84 -1.13 -11.23
C ASN A 210 18.76 0.35 -10.86
N ARG A 211 19.51 0.75 -9.83
CA ARG A 211 19.42 2.09 -9.20
C ARG A 211 19.37 3.23 -10.21
N THR A 212 20.19 3.24 -11.25
CA THR A 212 20.23 4.34 -12.24
C THR A 212 18.92 4.55 -13.00
N SER A 213 18.17 3.47 -13.29
CA SER A 213 16.91 3.55 -14.03
C SER A 213 15.68 3.58 -13.14
N THR A 214 15.82 3.26 -11.85
CA THR A 214 14.71 3.17 -10.90
C THR A 214 14.83 4.13 -9.71
N GLU A 215 15.85 4.99 -9.67
CA GLU A 215 16.11 5.93 -8.56
C GLU A 215 14.88 6.79 -8.26
N TYR A 216 14.21 7.27 -9.31
CA TYR A 216 13.03 8.11 -9.19
C TYR A 216 11.81 7.40 -8.56
N LEU A 217 11.81 6.06 -8.51
CA LEU A 217 10.75 5.27 -7.85
C LEU A 217 10.98 5.11 -6.35
N TYR A 218 12.23 5.26 -5.89
CA TYR A 218 12.59 4.97 -4.51
C TYR A 218 11.84 5.83 -3.48
N PRO A 219 11.68 7.15 -3.67
CA PRO A 219 10.88 7.96 -2.74
C PRO A 219 9.42 7.50 -2.68
N ARG A 220 8.81 7.21 -3.82
CA ARG A 220 7.43 6.71 -3.90
C ARG A 220 7.28 5.37 -3.19
N TYR A 221 8.25 4.49 -3.40
CA TYR A 221 8.33 3.20 -2.74
C TYR A 221 8.41 3.34 -1.21
N GLN A 222 9.32 4.18 -0.70
CA GLN A 222 9.45 4.44 0.73
C GLN A 222 8.15 5.00 1.34
N MET A 223 7.51 5.95 0.65
CA MET A 223 6.22 6.52 1.09
C MET A 223 5.12 5.46 1.16
N THR A 224 4.99 4.61 0.13
CA THR A 224 4.01 3.51 0.11
C THR A 224 4.23 2.56 1.29
N VAL A 225 5.50 2.24 1.56
CA VAL A 225 5.90 1.38 2.67
C VAL A 225 5.53 1.97 4.03
N GLN A 226 5.84 3.25 4.26
CA GLN A 226 5.44 3.94 5.48
C GLN A 226 3.92 3.95 5.66
N ARG A 227 3.14 4.16 4.58
CA ARG A 227 1.67 4.13 4.65
C ARG A 227 1.12 2.73 4.98
N ILE A 228 1.74 1.66 4.49
CA ILE A 228 1.39 0.28 4.86
C ILE A 228 1.74 0.02 6.33
N THR A 229 2.91 0.47 6.78
CA THR A 229 3.33 0.38 8.19
C THR A 229 2.33 1.09 9.10
N GLN A 230 1.93 2.32 8.74
CA GLN A 230 0.91 3.07 9.47
C GLN A 230 -0.43 2.34 9.52
N PHE A 231 -0.86 1.75 8.41
CA PHE A 231 -2.10 0.99 8.37
C PHE A 231 -2.06 -0.25 9.27
N CYS A 232 -0.93 -0.96 9.32
CA CYS A 232 -0.75 -2.08 10.24
C CYS A 232 -0.77 -1.62 11.71
N LEU A 233 -0.15 -0.46 12.00
CA LEU A 233 -0.18 0.15 13.33
C LEU A 233 -1.61 0.51 13.73
N ASP A 234 -2.34 1.22 12.85
CA ASP A 234 -3.71 1.66 13.08
C ASP A 234 -4.68 0.49 13.33
N LEU A 235 -4.53 -0.61 12.57
CA LEU A 235 -5.32 -1.84 12.79
C LEU A 235 -5.01 -2.48 14.14
N TRP A 236 -3.72 -2.61 14.47
CA TRP A 236 -3.27 -3.23 15.71
C TRP A 236 -3.71 -2.41 16.94
N THR A 237 -3.55 -1.09 16.89
CA THR A 237 -3.92 -0.20 18.00
C THR A 237 -5.42 0.06 18.09
N GLY A 238 -6.23 -0.52 17.20
CA GLY A 238 -7.67 -0.38 17.22
C GLY A 238 -8.17 1.02 16.88
N LYS A 239 -7.49 1.77 16.00
CA LYS A 239 -7.93 3.11 15.56
C LYS A 239 -9.35 3.14 15.01
N TYR A 240 -9.78 2.03 14.40
CA TYR A 240 -11.11 1.87 13.81
C TYR A 240 -12.16 1.38 14.81
N LYS A 241 -11.84 1.34 16.12
CA LYS A 241 -12.78 1.04 17.20
C LYS A 241 -13.36 2.34 17.72
N GLU A 242 -14.68 2.48 17.64
CA GLU A 242 -15.40 3.48 18.41
C GLU A 242 -15.93 2.81 19.69
N TYR A 243 -15.45 3.29 20.83
CA TYR A 243 -16.01 2.89 22.12
C TYR A 243 -17.28 3.69 22.36
N THR A 244 -18.44 3.08 22.11
CA THR A 244 -19.74 3.69 22.41
C THR A 244 -20.33 3.08 23.68
N ASN A 245 -21.23 3.83 24.35
CA ASN A 245 -21.94 3.34 25.53
C ASN A 245 -22.85 2.13 25.28
N TYR A 246 -23.05 1.72 24.01
CA TYR A 246 -23.88 0.57 23.61
C TYR A 246 -23.06 -0.63 23.08
N GLY A 247 -21.74 -0.56 23.13
CA GLY A 247 -20.82 -1.62 22.68
C GLY A 247 -19.72 -1.10 21.76
N ASP A 248 -18.87 -2.01 21.28
CA ASP A 248 -17.88 -1.73 20.24
C ASP A 248 -18.61 -1.45 18.92
N ASP A 249 -18.60 -0.20 18.45
CA ASP A 249 -18.94 0.12 17.06
C ASP A 249 -17.64 0.19 16.25
N TYR A 250 -17.69 -0.26 15.00
CA TYR A 250 -16.50 -0.40 14.17
C TYR A 250 -16.64 0.48 12.94
N ASP A 251 -15.69 1.39 12.73
CA ASP A 251 -15.64 2.22 11.52
C ASP A 251 -15.05 1.43 10.34
N VAL A 252 -15.83 0.46 9.86
CA VAL A 252 -15.52 -0.36 8.69
C VAL A 252 -15.35 0.50 7.44
N SER A 253 -16.08 1.63 7.36
CA SER A 253 -16.02 2.55 6.22
C SER A 253 -14.66 3.23 6.11
N GLN A 254 -14.10 3.71 7.22
CA GLN A 254 -12.78 4.33 7.26
C GLN A 254 -11.67 3.31 7.01
N CYS A 255 -11.79 2.09 7.54
CA CYS A 255 -10.86 1.00 7.23
C CYS A 255 -10.87 0.68 5.72
N SER A 256 -12.06 0.56 5.12
CA SER A 256 -12.24 0.33 3.68
C SER A 256 -11.60 1.45 2.85
N SER A 257 -11.87 2.71 3.20
CA SER A 257 -11.27 3.88 2.54
C SER A 257 -9.74 3.85 2.60
N LYS A 258 -9.17 3.45 3.75
CA LYS A 258 -7.71 3.33 3.90
C LYS A 258 -7.13 2.20 3.04
N ILE A 259 -7.78 1.03 2.99
CA ILE A 259 -7.38 -0.07 2.09
C ILE A 259 -7.39 0.42 0.64
N THR A 260 -8.46 1.08 0.20
CA THR A 260 -8.54 1.57 -1.18
C THR A 260 -7.45 2.61 -1.47
N SER A 261 -7.20 3.52 -0.53
CA SER A 261 -6.12 4.50 -0.66
C SER A 261 -4.74 3.83 -0.83
N LEU A 262 -4.45 2.75 -0.08
CA LEU A 262 -3.20 2.01 -0.24
C LEU A 262 -3.11 1.32 -1.60
N LEU A 263 -4.21 0.71 -2.08
CA LEU A 263 -4.25 0.11 -3.41
C LEU A 263 -3.95 1.15 -4.50
N ILE A 264 -4.46 2.38 -4.34
CA ILE A 264 -4.18 3.50 -5.24
C ILE A 264 -2.71 3.91 -5.25
N ASP A 265 -1.99 3.75 -4.13
CA ASP A 265 -0.56 4.04 -4.08
C ASP A 265 0.29 2.88 -4.65
N ILE A 266 -0.02 1.64 -4.26
CA ILE A 266 0.80 0.45 -4.53
C ILE A 266 0.69 0.03 -5.99
N ILE A 267 -0.52 -0.02 -6.55
CA ILE A 267 -0.74 -0.61 -7.88
C ILE A 267 -0.07 0.21 -8.99
N PRO A 268 -0.16 1.55 -9.03
CA PRO A 268 0.59 2.32 -10.02
C PRO A 268 2.11 2.17 -9.90
N LEU A 269 2.64 2.00 -8.68
CA LEU A 269 4.05 1.70 -8.46
C LEU A 269 4.40 0.30 -9.01
N GLU A 270 3.53 -0.68 -8.79
CA GLU A 270 3.63 -2.04 -9.35
C GLU A 270 3.77 -2.03 -10.87
N LEU A 271 2.93 -1.23 -11.51
CA LEU A 271 2.87 -1.12 -12.97
C LEU A 271 4.08 -0.40 -13.55
N GLU A 272 4.62 0.58 -12.83
CA GLU A 272 5.81 1.31 -13.25
C GLU A 272 7.06 0.44 -13.13
N VAL A 273 7.20 -0.32 -12.05
CA VAL A 273 8.27 -1.32 -11.92
C VAL A 273 8.13 -2.40 -12.99
N LEU A 274 6.91 -2.86 -13.27
CA LEU A 274 6.64 -3.81 -14.35
C LEU A 274 7.07 -3.24 -15.71
N TYR A 275 6.67 -2.02 -16.05
CA TYR A 275 7.03 -1.37 -17.31
C TYR A 275 8.55 -1.24 -17.48
N ILE A 276 9.27 -0.76 -16.47
CA ILE A 276 10.74 -0.66 -16.53
C ILE A 276 11.36 -2.05 -16.70
N SER A 277 10.81 -3.04 -15.97
CA SER A 277 11.27 -4.42 -16.01
C SER A 277 11.11 -5.01 -17.41
N THR A 278 9.98 -4.78 -18.07
CA THR A 278 9.68 -5.37 -19.39
C THR A 278 10.28 -4.59 -20.56
N SER A 279 10.34 -3.25 -20.49
CA SER A 279 10.81 -2.40 -21.60
C SER A 279 12.34 -2.28 -21.68
N LYS A 280 13.03 -2.22 -20.54
CA LYS A 280 14.49 -2.00 -20.44
C LYS A 280 15.25 -3.20 -19.85
N LEU A 281 14.77 -3.79 -18.74
CA LEU A 281 15.58 -4.74 -17.97
C LEU A 281 15.63 -6.16 -18.54
N ILE A 282 14.58 -6.67 -19.18
CA ILE A 282 14.60 -8.01 -19.81
C ILE A 282 15.70 -8.10 -20.88
N LYS A 283 16.03 -7.01 -21.57
CA LYS A 283 17.04 -7.01 -22.64
C LYS A 283 18.47 -7.04 -22.11
N GLU A 284 18.70 -6.68 -20.85
CA GLU A 284 20.05 -6.46 -20.29
C GLU A 284 20.40 -7.36 -19.08
N SER A 285 19.40 -7.97 -18.43
CA SER A 285 19.60 -8.77 -17.22
C SER A 285 20.08 -10.20 -17.50
N ARG A 286 21.15 -10.64 -16.81
CA ARG A 286 21.61 -12.05 -16.74
C ARG A 286 21.15 -12.80 -15.49
N SER A 287 20.28 -12.21 -14.65
CA SER A 287 19.87 -12.81 -13.36
C SER A 287 18.64 -13.70 -13.51
N THR A 288 18.80 -14.99 -13.24
CA THR A 288 17.71 -15.99 -13.25
C THR A 288 16.66 -15.73 -12.16
N GLN A 289 17.08 -15.17 -11.02
CA GLN A 289 16.18 -14.79 -9.93
C GLN A 289 15.28 -13.62 -10.34
N LEU A 290 15.86 -12.59 -10.97
CA LEU A 290 15.10 -11.44 -11.48
C LEU A 290 14.10 -11.85 -12.57
N GLU A 291 14.51 -12.74 -13.48
CA GLU A 291 13.63 -13.29 -14.52
C GLU A 291 12.44 -14.07 -13.91
N GLY A 292 12.69 -14.81 -12.82
CA GLY A 292 11.65 -15.51 -12.06
C GLY A 292 10.61 -14.56 -11.47
N PHE A 293 11.05 -13.47 -10.85
CA PHE A 293 10.15 -12.45 -10.29
C PHE A 293 9.32 -11.77 -11.37
N ILE A 294 9.95 -11.29 -12.45
CA ILE A 294 9.28 -10.64 -13.57
C ILE A 294 8.17 -11.54 -14.13
N LYS A 295 8.44 -12.83 -14.31
CA LYS A 295 7.43 -13.81 -14.77
C LYS A 295 6.24 -13.91 -13.81
N GLN A 296 6.45 -13.84 -12.49
CA GLN A 296 5.36 -13.89 -11.51
C GLN A 296 4.50 -12.62 -11.56
N ILE A 297 5.12 -11.44 -11.61
CA ILE A 297 4.42 -10.15 -11.66
C ILE A 297 3.60 -10.04 -12.95
N VAL A 298 4.21 -10.30 -14.11
CA VAL A 298 3.53 -10.33 -15.42
C VAL A 298 2.33 -11.28 -15.40
N LYS A 299 2.48 -12.47 -14.79
CA LYS A 299 1.40 -13.46 -14.71
C LYS A 299 0.24 -12.98 -13.84
N ALA A 300 0.52 -12.22 -12.78
CA ALA A 300 -0.47 -11.74 -11.84
C ALA A 300 -1.13 -10.42 -12.28
N SER A 301 -0.44 -9.61 -13.11
CA SER A 301 -0.85 -8.25 -13.45
C SER A 301 -2.25 -8.11 -14.07
N PRO A 302 -2.77 -9.02 -14.92
CA PRO A 302 -4.12 -8.88 -15.46
C PRO A 302 -5.19 -8.78 -14.38
N ARG A 303 -5.11 -9.68 -13.39
CA ARG A 303 -6.09 -9.78 -12.31
C ARG A 303 -5.98 -8.59 -11.36
N ILE A 304 -4.77 -8.09 -11.13
CA ILE A 304 -4.54 -6.93 -10.26
C ILE A 304 -5.11 -5.68 -10.90
N LEU A 305 -4.79 -5.45 -12.16
CA LEU A 305 -5.32 -4.34 -12.95
C LEU A 305 -6.84 -4.38 -13.00
N GLN A 306 -7.42 -5.55 -13.27
CA GLN A 306 -8.87 -5.73 -13.32
C GLN A 306 -9.51 -5.40 -11.97
N ASN A 307 -9.02 -5.98 -10.89
CA ASN A 307 -9.54 -5.72 -9.54
C ASN A 307 -9.45 -4.23 -9.19
N TYR A 308 -8.35 -3.57 -9.54
CA TYR A 308 -8.15 -2.16 -9.26
C TYR A 308 -9.10 -1.26 -10.05
N LEU A 309 -9.31 -1.55 -11.33
CA LEU A 309 -10.29 -0.84 -12.14
C LEU A 309 -11.71 -1.03 -11.58
N ILE A 310 -12.08 -2.23 -11.15
CA ILE A 310 -13.37 -2.46 -10.45
C ILE A 310 -13.47 -1.59 -9.18
N HIS A 311 -12.38 -1.46 -8.42
CA HIS A 311 -12.36 -0.59 -7.23
C HIS A 311 -12.52 0.89 -7.57
N LEU A 312 -11.80 1.37 -8.58
CA LEU A 312 -11.94 2.75 -9.06
C LEU A 312 -13.38 2.99 -9.54
N GLN A 313 -14.00 2.01 -10.20
CA GLN A 313 -15.34 2.12 -10.76
C GLN A 313 -16.36 2.30 -9.64
N ARG A 314 -16.27 1.47 -8.60
CA ARG A 314 -17.10 1.58 -7.39
C ARG A 314 -16.95 2.94 -6.70
N ARG A 315 -15.72 3.46 -6.61
CA ARG A 315 -15.49 4.80 -6.03
C ARG A 315 -16.15 5.91 -6.83
N MET A 316 -16.24 5.74 -8.15
CA MET A 316 -16.88 6.71 -9.04
C MET A 316 -18.41 6.60 -9.07
N GLU A 317 -19.04 5.58 -8.48
CA GLU A 317 -20.51 5.41 -8.50
C GLU A 317 -21.23 6.65 -7.94
N GLY A 318 -20.68 7.28 -6.89
CA GLY A 318 -21.22 8.53 -6.35
C GLY A 318 -21.05 9.76 -7.26
N ALA A 319 -20.05 9.75 -8.15
CA ALA A 319 -19.81 10.82 -9.12
C ALA A 319 -20.76 10.74 -10.34
N VAL A 320 -21.32 9.56 -10.64
CA VAL A 320 -22.27 9.35 -11.76
C VAL A 320 -23.52 10.21 -11.61
N ALA A 321 -23.96 10.46 -10.37
CA ALA A 321 -25.12 11.31 -10.08
C ALA A 321 -24.98 12.75 -10.62
N VAL A 322 -23.76 13.19 -10.94
CA VAL A 322 -23.47 14.55 -11.43
C VAL A 322 -23.57 14.66 -12.96
N ASN A 323 -23.80 13.57 -13.70
CA ASN A 323 -23.90 13.50 -15.17
C ASN A 323 -22.92 14.46 -15.90
N TYR A 324 -21.63 14.30 -15.60
CA TYR A 324 -20.55 15.15 -16.06
C TYR A 324 -19.77 14.47 -17.20
N ALA A 325 -19.52 15.17 -18.30
CA ALA A 325 -18.97 14.60 -19.54
C ALA A 325 -17.57 13.93 -19.37
N PRO A 326 -16.65 14.48 -18.57
CA PRO A 326 -15.39 13.79 -18.24
C PRO A 326 -15.54 12.48 -17.47
N THR A 327 -16.58 12.35 -16.63
CA THR A 327 -16.87 11.09 -15.92
C THR A 327 -17.17 9.98 -16.93
N GLN A 328 -17.97 10.27 -17.96
CA GLN A 328 -18.30 9.31 -19.01
C GLN A 328 -17.06 8.86 -19.80
N SER A 329 -16.16 9.79 -20.12
CA SER A 329 -14.89 9.48 -20.77
C SER A 329 -14.05 8.51 -19.93
N ILE A 330 -13.92 8.76 -18.63
CA ILE A 330 -13.18 7.86 -17.72
C ILE A 330 -13.84 6.47 -17.66
N TYR A 331 -15.17 6.38 -17.56
CA TYR A 331 -15.90 5.11 -17.55
C TYR A 331 -15.65 4.28 -18.82
N VAL A 332 -15.73 4.90 -20.00
CA VAL A 332 -15.46 4.20 -21.28
C VAL A 332 -14.03 3.63 -21.29
N MET A 333 -13.05 4.37 -20.77
CA MET A 333 -11.67 3.88 -20.68
C MET A 333 -11.52 2.72 -19.70
N MET A 334 -12.20 2.79 -18.56
CA MET A 334 -12.20 1.72 -17.57
C MET A 334 -12.83 0.45 -18.11
N GLU A 335 -13.99 0.56 -18.76
CA GLU A 335 -14.67 -0.56 -19.42
C GLU A 335 -13.78 -1.19 -20.51
N PHE A 336 -13.14 -0.37 -21.35
CA PHE A 336 -12.19 -0.87 -22.35
C PHE A 336 -11.09 -1.73 -21.73
N LEU A 337 -10.46 -1.24 -20.66
CA LEU A 337 -9.40 -1.98 -19.98
C LEU A 337 -9.93 -3.21 -19.25
N LEU A 338 -11.08 -3.11 -18.56
CA LEU A 338 -11.69 -4.24 -17.86
C LEU A 338 -11.98 -5.38 -18.83
N ILE A 339 -12.49 -5.06 -20.02
CA ILE A 339 -12.73 -6.03 -21.07
C ILE A 339 -11.41 -6.63 -21.55
N PHE A 340 -10.42 -5.79 -21.88
CA PHE A 340 -9.09 -6.27 -22.30
C PHE A 340 -8.47 -7.22 -21.28
N LEU A 341 -8.57 -6.92 -19.99
CA LEU A 341 -7.96 -7.70 -18.91
C LEU A 341 -8.74 -8.97 -18.56
N THR A 342 -10.06 -8.96 -18.77
CA THR A 342 -10.93 -10.13 -18.58
C THR A 342 -10.67 -11.18 -19.67
N ASP A 343 -10.46 -10.71 -20.90
CA ASP A 343 -10.48 -11.56 -22.09
C ASP A 343 -9.16 -11.49 -22.88
N ILE A 344 -8.04 -11.58 -22.14
CA ILE A 344 -6.70 -11.50 -22.75
C ILE A 344 -6.50 -12.68 -23.73
N PRO A 345 -6.14 -12.41 -25.00
CA PRO A 345 -5.96 -13.45 -26.01
C PRO A 345 -4.64 -14.23 -25.88
N LYS A 346 -4.44 -14.93 -24.76
CA LYS A 346 -3.15 -15.55 -24.33
C LYS A 346 -2.59 -16.59 -25.30
N ARG A 347 -3.43 -17.22 -26.13
CA ARG A 347 -3.03 -18.32 -27.03
C ARG A 347 -2.34 -17.85 -28.32
N PHE A 348 -2.54 -16.58 -28.71
CA PHE A 348 -2.12 -16.07 -30.02
C PHE A 348 -1.19 -14.86 -29.93
N ILE A 349 -0.92 -14.37 -28.72
CA ILE A 349 0.00 -13.25 -28.49
C ILE A 349 1.37 -13.80 -28.08
N HIS A 350 2.42 -13.43 -28.83
CA HIS A 350 3.79 -13.65 -28.41
C HIS A 350 4.04 -13.00 -27.04
N ARG A 351 4.75 -13.70 -26.13
CA ARG A 351 4.96 -13.23 -24.75
C ARG A 351 5.47 -11.79 -24.64
N GLU A 352 6.40 -11.39 -25.50
CA GLU A 352 6.93 -10.02 -25.51
C GLU A 352 5.85 -9.00 -25.82
N LYS A 353 5.01 -9.25 -26.83
CA LYS A 353 3.91 -8.37 -27.19
C LYS A 353 2.83 -8.30 -26.12
N LEU A 354 2.56 -9.40 -25.42
CA LEU A 354 1.63 -9.40 -24.27
C LEU A 354 2.17 -8.53 -23.13
N ASN A 355 3.48 -8.58 -22.87
CA ASN A 355 4.10 -7.75 -21.84
C ASN A 355 4.01 -6.26 -22.18
N ASP A 356 4.22 -5.90 -23.46
CA ASP A 356 4.07 -4.52 -23.94
C ASP A 356 2.63 -4.02 -23.75
N MET A 357 1.64 -4.85 -24.10
CA MET A 357 0.23 -4.49 -23.92
C MET A 357 -0.16 -4.36 -22.44
N LEU A 358 0.35 -5.23 -21.56
CA LEU A 358 0.14 -5.11 -20.12
C LEU A 358 0.80 -3.86 -19.54
N ALA A 359 1.94 -3.44 -20.09
CA ALA A 359 2.55 -2.18 -19.74
C ALA A 359 1.66 -0.99 -20.15
N HIS A 360 1.13 -0.97 -21.39
CA HIS A 360 0.18 0.06 -21.82
C HIS A 360 -1.09 0.06 -20.95
N ALA A 361 -1.63 -1.11 -20.61
CA ALA A 361 -2.77 -1.23 -19.70
C ALA A 361 -2.45 -0.67 -18.31
N GLY A 362 -1.22 -0.88 -17.83
CA GLY A 362 -0.73 -0.29 -16.59
C GLY A 362 -0.64 1.23 -16.64
N VAL A 363 -0.09 1.79 -17.73
CA VAL A 363 -0.01 3.23 -17.97
C VAL A 363 -1.40 3.86 -18.00
N LEU A 364 -2.34 3.28 -18.74
CA LEU A 364 -3.73 3.76 -18.82
C LEU A 364 -4.43 3.67 -17.46
N THR A 365 -4.26 2.56 -16.74
CA THR A 365 -4.85 2.38 -15.40
C THR A 365 -4.34 3.42 -14.40
N ARG A 366 -3.05 3.77 -14.45
CA ARG A 366 -2.48 4.87 -13.65
C ARG A 366 -3.10 6.22 -14.04
N LYS A 367 -3.21 6.50 -15.33
CA LYS A 367 -3.79 7.74 -15.85
C LYS A 367 -5.24 7.90 -15.37
N ILE A 368 -6.06 6.86 -15.52
CA ILE A 368 -7.42 6.79 -14.97
C ILE A 368 -7.41 7.05 -13.47
N SER A 369 -6.54 6.39 -12.70
CA SER A 369 -6.45 6.59 -11.25
C SER A 369 -6.22 8.05 -10.85
N ILE A 370 -5.35 8.77 -11.55
CA ILE A 370 -5.07 10.20 -11.28
C ILE A 370 -6.32 11.04 -11.56
N LEU A 371 -6.99 10.77 -12.68
CA LEU A 371 -8.23 11.47 -13.03
C LEU A 371 -9.35 11.19 -12.03
N VAL A 372 -9.52 9.95 -11.58
CA VAL A 372 -10.53 9.61 -10.57
C VAL A 372 -10.25 10.35 -9.27
N SER A 373 -9.00 10.42 -8.81
CA SER A 373 -8.64 11.19 -7.62
C SER A 373 -8.97 12.67 -7.78
N LYS A 374 -8.53 13.30 -8.88
CA LYS A 374 -8.84 14.72 -9.17
C LYS A 374 -10.35 14.97 -9.23
N LEU A 375 -11.09 14.08 -9.91
CA LEU A 375 -12.55 14.18 -10.03
C LEU A 375 -13.21 14.15 -8.64
N LEU A 376 -12.77 13.25 -7.76
CA LEU A 376 -13.32 13.15 -6.41
C LEU A 376 -12.97 14.38 -5.55
N GLU A 377 -11.78 14.96 -5.72
CA GLU A 377 -11.37 16.21 -5.06
C GLU A 377 -12.21 17.39 -5.56
N GLU A 378 -12.36 17.57 -6.88
CA GLU A 378 -13.14 18.64 -7.50
C GLU A 378 -14.64 18.56 -7.17
N ILE A 379 -15.22 17.36 -7.13
CA ILE A 379 -16.61 17.15 -6.68
C ILE A 379 -16.77 17.58 -5.22
N SER A 380 -15.79 17.30 -4.36
CA SER A 380 -15.79 17.70 -2.95
C SER A 380 -15.69 19.23 -2.81
N GLU A 381 -14.89 19.89 -3.64
CA GLU A 381 -14.66 21.34 -3.60
C GLU A 381 -15.70 22.17 -4.40
N LYS A 382 -16.66 21.50 -5.07
CA LYS A 382 -17.71 22.11 -5.94
C LYS A 382 -17.19 22.96 -7.10
N TYR A 383 -15.91 22.85 -7.43
CA TYR A 383 -15.31 23.54 -8.57
C TYR A 383 -14.76 22.50 -9.52
N ILE A 384 -15.31 22.46 -10.73
CA ILE A 384 -15.00 21.43 -11.73
C ILE A 384 -14.30 22.12 -12.91
N ASN A 385 -13.07 21.68 -13.23
CA ASN A 385 -12.30 22.19 -14.36
C ASN A 385 -12.22 21.16 -15.49
N GLU A 386 -13.03 21.34 -16.54
CA GLU A 386 -13.07 20.42 -17.71
C GLU A 386 -11.71 20.24 -18.42
N ALA A 387 -10.84 21.26 -18.36
CA ALA A 387 -9.52 21.20 -19.00
C ALA A 387 -8.58 20.17 -18.35
N ASP A 388 -8.76 19.85 -17.06
CA ASP A 388 -7.94 18.87 -16.34
C ASP A 388 -8.18 17.42 -16.78
N PHE A 389 -9.31 17.17 -17.47
CA PHE A 389 -9.71 15.84 -17.94
C PHE A 389 -9.61 15.64 -19.45
N SER A 390 -9.40 16.71 -20.21
CA SER A 390 -9.10 16.65 -21.63
C SER A 390 -7.63 16.32 -21.83
N ALA A 391 -7.27 15.03 -21.92
CA ALA A 391 -5.93 14.64 -22.34
C ALA A 391 -5.95 13.88 -23.67
N PRO A 392 -5.58 14.56 -24.77
CA PRO A 392 -5.26 13.91 -26.05
C PRO A 392 -4.29 12.73 -25.89
N ASP A 393 -3.37 12.82 -24.93
CA ASP A 393 -2.40 11.78 -24.56
C ASP A 393 -3.03 10.48 -24.03
N PHE A 394 -4.30 10.48 -23.59
CA PHE A 394 -5.01 9.26 -23.15
C PHE A 394 -5.65 8.53 -24.31
N LEU A 395 -6.33 9.27 -25.18
CA LEU A 395 -6.89 8.71 -26.41
C LEU A 395 -5.79 8.16 -27.30
N GLN A 396 -4.62 8.80 -27.32
CA GLN A 396 -3.44 8.29 -28.03
C GLN A 396 -3.00 6.92 -27.52
N GLU A 397 -2.94 6.69 -26.20
CA GLU A 397 -2.58 5.37 -25.63
C GLU A 397 -3.64 4.30 -25.93
N ILE A 398 -4.92 4.66 -25.91
CA ILE A 398 -6.01 3.75 -26.29
C ILE A 398 -5.91 3.40 -27.77
N GLU A 399 -5.71 4.38 -28.65
CA GLU A 399 -5.53 4.13 -30.08
C GLU A 399 -4.26 3.31 -30.36
N GLN A 400 -3.18 3.53 -29.61
CA GLN A 400 -1.96 2.73 -29.68
C GLN A 400 -2.25 1.27 -29.28
N MET A 401 -2.96 1.04 -28.17
CA MET A 401 -3.36 -0.31 -27.75
C MET A 401 -4.31 -0.95 -28.77
N LYS A 402 -5.25 -0.20 -29.35
CA LYS A 402 -6.13 -0.69 -30.44
C LYS A 402 -5.31 -1.10 -31.66
N GLY A 403 -4.30 -0.31 -32.04
CA GLY A 403 -3.38 -0.62 -33.13
C GLY A 403 -2.59 -1.91 -32.86
N ASP A 404 -2.08 -2.07 -31.64
CA ASP A 404 -1.35 -3.26 -31.20
C ASP A 404 -2.22 -4.52 -31.19
N ILE A 405 -3.45 -4.40 -30.67
CA ILE A 405 -4.46 -5.46 -30.74
C ILE A 405 -4.72 -5.81 -32.21
N ARG A 406 -5.02 -4.83 -33.07
CA ARG A 406 -5.25 -5.09 -34.51
C ARG A 406 -4.09 -5.81 -35.20
N GLN A 407 -2.84 -5.45 -34.90
CA GLN A 407 -1.66 -6.10 -35.48
C GLN A 407 -1.52 -7.58 -35.08
N ILE A 408 -1.92 -7.94 -33.86
CA ILE A 408 -1.98 -9.34 -33.42
C ILE A 408 -3.04 -10.09 -34.22
N PHE A 409 -4.20 -9.47 -34.45
CA PHE A 409 -5.35 -10.09 -35.10
C PHE A 409 -5.14 -10.27 -36.60
N LEU A 410 -4.58 -9.26 -37.27
CA LEU A 410 -4.27 -9.30 -38.71
C LEU A 410 -3.15 -10.30 -39.06
N LYS A 411 -2.34 -10.71 -38.07
CA LYS A 411 -1.34 -11.78 -38.20
C LYS A 411 -1.87 -13.16 -37.79
N ALA A 412 -3.04 -13.23 -37.15
CA ALA A 412 -3.69 -14.51 -36.92
C ALA A 412 -4.20 -15.03 -38.28
N PRO A 413 -4.02 -16.33 -38.60
CA PRO A 413 -4.49 -16.88 -39.87
C PRO A 413 -5.97 -16.56 -40.05
N GLU A 414 -6.38 -16.19 -41.28
CA GLU A 414 -7.79 -15.90 -41.57
C GLU A 414 -8.65 -17.10 -41.16
N SER A 415 -9.28 -17.02 -39.99
CA SER A 415 -10.18 -18.04 -39.47
C SER A 415 -11.55 -17.90 -40.15
N SER A 416 -11.55 -18.02 -41.48
CA SER A 416 -12.74 -18.16 -42.31
C SER A 416 -13.50 -19.48 -42.06
N GLN A 417 -13.10 -20.29 -41.07
CA GLN A 417 -13.68 -21.60 -40.79
C GLN A 417 -14.52 -21.71 -39.51
N LEU A 418 -14.69 -20.66 -38.69
CA LEU A 418 -15.48 -20.79 -37.45
C LEU A 418 -16.71 -19.87 -37.47
N ARG A 419 -17.84 -20.44 -37.91
CA ARG A 419 -19.18 -19.94 -37.59
C ARG A 419 -19.47 -20.33 -36.13
N PHE A 420 -19.51 -19.36 -35.21
CA PHE A 420 -19.72 -19.47 -33.74
C PHE A 420 -18.44 -19.52 -32.87
N PRO A 421 -18.52 -18.95 -31.65
CA PRO A 421 -17.49 -18.10 -31.07
C PRO A 421 -16.28 -18.93 -30.62
N MET A 422 -15.08 -18.43 -30.95
CA MET A 422 -13.87 -18.88 -30.30
C MET A 422 -13.93 -18.46 -28.82
N ASP A 423 -13.95 -19.46 -27.97
CA ASP A 423 -13.91 -19.53 -26.51
C ASP A 423 -12.62 -18.94 -25.88
N ASP A 424 -11.88 -18.12 -26.64
CA ASP A 424 -10.57 -17.56 -26.28
C ASP A 424 -10.53 -16.02 -26.29
N GLY A 425 -11.69 -15.39 -26.47
CA GLY A 425 -11.89 -13.95 -26.27
C GLY A 425 -11.73 -13.04 -27.47
N PHE A 426 -11.23 -13.58 -28.58
CA PHE A 426 -10.99 -12.82 -29.80
C PHE A 426 -12.26 -12.19 -30.39
N LEU A 427 -13.41 -12.87 -30.29
CA LEU A 427 -14.67 -12.35 -30.82
C LEU A 427 -15.16 -11.13 -30.05
N PHE A 428 -15.08 -11.17 -28.72
CA PHE A 428 -15.53 -10.08 -27.85
C PHE A 428 -14.64 -8.85 -28.00
N MET A 429 -13.32 -9.06 -28.09
CA MET A 429 -12.35 -8.00 -28.35
C MET A 429 -12.53 -7.33 -29.72
N ASN A 430 -12.87 -8.10 -30.76
CA ASN A 430 -13.21 -7.54 -32.08
C ASN A 430 -14.49 -6.69 -32.04
N LEU A 431 -15.53 -7.15 -31.34
CA LEU A 431 -16.76 -6.39 -31.16
C LEU A 431 -16.50 -5.11 -30.35
N LEU A 432 -15.74 -5.20 -29.27
CA LEU A 432 -15.32 -4.03 -28.49
C LEU A 432 -14.57 -3.02 -29.34
N LEU A 433 -13.57 -3.45 -30.12
CA LEU A 433 -12.79 -2.55 -30.99
C LEU A 433 -13.65 -1.85 -32.04
N ARG A 434 -14.68 -2.53 -32.54
CA ARG A 434 -15.61 -2.00 -33.54
C ARG A 434 -16.57 -0.99 -32.93
N HIS A 435 -17.06 -1.26 -31.73
CA HIS A 435 -18.07 -0.47 -31.05
C HIS A 435 -17.48 0.55 -30.05
N LEU A 436 -16.17 0.55 -29.82
CA LEU A 436 -15.51 1.55 -28.96
C LEU A 436 -15.68 2.97 -29.51
N ASN A 437 -15.63 3.11 -30.84
CA ASN A 437 -15.86 4.39 -31.47
C ASN A 437 -17.32 4.82 -31.28
N ASP A 438 -18.27 3.90 -31.35
CA ASP A 438 -19.68 4.19 -31.09
C ASP A 438 -19.90 4.60 -29.61
N LEU A 439 -19.20 3.96 -28.67
CA LEU A 439 -19.16 4.34 -27.24
C LEU A 439 -18.55 5.73 -27.05
N LEU A 440 -17.42 6.02 -27.71
CA LEU A 440 -16.73 7.32 -27.64
C LEU A 440 -17.52 8.45 -28.34
N ILE A 441 -18.28 8.14 -29.39
CA ILE A 441 -19.08 9.09 -30.20
C ILE A 441 -20.48 9.30 -29.60
N SER A 442 -21.04 8.31 -28.89
CA SER A 442 -22.30 8.50 -28.14
C SER A 442 -22.21 9.59 -27.07
N ASN A 443 -20.98 10.04 -26.75
CA ASN A 443 -20.65 11.15 -25.86
C ASN A 443 -20.80 12.55 -26.49
N VAL A 444 -21.33 12.68 -27.72
CA VAL A 444 -21.46 13.98 -28.43
C VAL A 444 -22.89 14.54 -28.40
N TYR A 445 -23.87 13.87 -27.78
CA TYR A 445 -25.27 14.31 -27.76
C TYR A 445 -25.90 14.42 -26.38
#